data_AF-A0A8C5S4Y4-F1
#
_entry.id   AF-A0A8C5S4Y4-F1
#
_cell.length_a   1.000
_cell.length_b   1.000
_cell.length_c   1.000
_cell.angle_alpha   90.00
_cell.angle_beta   90.00
_cell.angle_gamma   90.00
#
_symmetry.space_group_name_H-M   'P 1'
#
loop_
_entity.id
_entity.type
_entity.pdbx_description
1 polymer ?
#
loop_
_entity_poly.entity_id
_entity_poly.type
_entity_poly.pdbx_seq_one_letter_code
_entity_poly.pdbx_strand_id
1 'polypeptide(L)'
;MKGGYLEDRFIQGAKVRDPYVFYHWCYIDIFVYFSHHLVTIPPVVWTNAAHHNGVLMLGTFITEWMEGEKTCESFLAGEEEAYLAVAKQLAAIAEFYHFDGWLINIENTLSASSAQKMPHFLQHLTAEVHRLVPGGQVLWYDSILKNGELKWQNELNELNKVYFDACDGFFTNYNWKEVHLLQTREVASSRQADVYMGVDVFGRGDVVSSGFDIKKSLQMIREQGLSVAIFAPGWVYEHLGPRDFLNNEDKFWALLSQLLSIHRIVSLPFCTSFSLGVGNRHFSYGQETRTEPWYNLSAQEIQPIYGSHRISDRGWVRTRCCLQEAWCGGSSLLLEGAIPPKADHIAARLFSFQMPAPSRLFLVLIFKHESHFHDTALAPLLTTRESWLRPDRGASTLSEEPTRHTPSLLHNPPPDLARLLRGCEQRGEHGWQKRCYELDLQNCFLDELSLTVSRRRPGQEEMPFTCRLGKIWVLDAASLRSLSTPNATSSMLPMDASHVHWHRPSAEQLSVSLTLSWTYPPSRATCFRVHHRSGSCVRDSEPPLLLGEAHTCLYRVTQLAVPNPQTLSSCRLEFLVEPVPNDGSHIDPAMWGKLIFVYSNPKLPEDTATLSPHPQPGP
;
A
#
# COMPACT_ATOMS: atom_id res chain seq x y z
N MET A 1 2.27 -13.12 12.69
CA MET A 1 1.51 -11.89 12.96
C MET A 1 0.48 -12.19 14.02
N LYS A 2 0.08 -11.23 14.86
CA LYS A 2 -1.01 -11.33 15.86
C LYS A 2 -2.42 -11.67 15.30
N GLY A 3 -2.56 -12.64 14.41
CA GLY A 3 -3.84 -13.06 13.82
C GLY A 3 -4.47 -12.04 12.85
N GLY A 4 -3.68 -11.10 12.31
CA GLY A 4 -4.16 -9.98 11.47
C GLY A 4 -3.90 -8.62 12.13
N TYR A 5 -3.88 -7.52 11.35
CA TYR A 5 -3.45 -6.19 11.81
C TYR A 5 -4.61 -5.27 12.23
N LEU A 6 -5.58 -5.87 12.95
CA LEU A 6 -6.68 -5.36 13.78
C LEU A 6 -7.31 -3.99 13.45
N GLU A 7 -6.52 -2.92 13.48
CA GLU A 7 -6.98 -1.54 13.24
C GLU A 7 -7.30 -1.27 11.77
N ASP A 8 -6.84 -2.14 10.88
CA ASP A 8 -7.13 -2.16 9.45
C ASP A 8 -8.55 -2.64 9.09
N ARG A 9 -9.31 -3.16 10.05
CA ARG A 9 -10.72 -3.58 9.87
C ARG A 9 -11.66 -2.42 9.49
N PHE A 10 -11.24 -1.18 9.72
CA PHE A 10 -12.06 0.00 9.45
C PHE A 10 -11.66 0.66 8.13
N ILE A 11 -12.59 0.72 7.18
CA ILE A 11 -12.37 1.36 5.86
C ILE A 11 -12.04 2.86 5.96
N GLN A 12 -12.49 3.52 7.02
CA GLN A 12 -12.20 4.93 7.32
C GLN A 12 -10.95 5.12 8.18
N GLY A 13 -10.23 4.04 8.47
CA GLY A 13 -9.07 4.06 9.35
C GLY A 13 -9.41 4.11 10.84
N ALA A 14 -8.37 4.24 11.65
CA ALA A 14 -8.43 4.19 13.11
C ALA A 14 -7.64 5.34 13.75
N LYS A 15 -7.92 5.61 15.03
CA LYS A 15 -7.14 6.54 15.87
C LYS A 15 -6.11 5.76 16.67
N VAL A 16 -4.98 5.47 16.04
CA VAL A 16 -3.90 4.68 16.65
C VAL A 16 -2.57 5.40 16.45
N ARG A 17 -1.71 5.34 17.47
CA ARG A 17 -0.44 6.06 17.50
C ARG A 17 0.68 5.29 16.81
N ASP A 18 0.83 4.02 17.18
CA ASP A 18 1.93 3.19 16.72
C ASP A 18 1.36 1.90 16.06
N PRO A 19 0.62 2.00 14.94
CA PRO A 19 0.16 0.81 14.22
C PRO A 19 1.32 0.11 13.51
N TYR A 20 1.12 -1.16 13.15
CA TYR A 20 1.95 -1.79 12.14
C TYR A 20 1.64 -1.18 10.77
N VAL A 21 2.68 -0.79 10.03
CA VAL A 21 2.58 -0.29 8.66
C VAL A 21 3.68 -0.92 7.82
N PHE A 22 3.32 -1.47 6.67
CA PHE A 22 4.28 -1.89 5.67
C PHE A 22 4.41 -0.82 4.59
N TYR A 23 5.64 -0.54 4.16
CA TYR A 23 5.91 0.55 3.22
C TYR A 23 7.13 0.31 2.32
N HIS A 24 7.74 -0.88 2.40
CA HIS A 24 8.81 -1.31 1.50
C HIS A 24 8.29 -2.14 0.32
N TRP A 25 7.11 -1.77 -0.20
CA TRP A 25 6.45 -2.42 -1.33
C TRP A 25 7.35 -2.58 -2.54
N CYS A 26 8.28 -1.63 -2.74
CA CYS A 26 9.20 -1.67 -3.86
C CYS A 26 10.09 -2.91 -3.91
N TYR A 27 10.22 -3.69 -2.82
CA TYR A 27 11.05 -4.88 -2.76
C TYR A 27 10.30 -6.22 -2.87
N ILE A 28 8.97 -6.20 -3.02
CA ILE A 28 8.15 -7.42 -3.06
C ILE A 28 7.21 -7.43 -4.27
N ASP A 29 6.91 -8.62 -4.78
CA ASP A 29 5.99 -8.81 -5.91
C ASP A 29 4.58 -9.20 -5.44
N ILE A 30 4.51 -9.91 -4.31
CA ILE A 30 3.29 -10.46 -3.73
C ILE A 30 3.30 -10.22 -2.23
N PHE A 31 2.17 -9.75 -1.69
CA PHE A 31 1.90 -9.68 -0.26
C PHE A 31 0.74 -10.62 0.07
N VAL A 32 0.98 -11.59 0.95
CA VAL A 32 -0.07 -12.49 1.45
C VAL A 32 -0.62 -11.95 2.75
N TYR A 33 -1.90 -11.57 2.78
CA TYR A 33 -2.58 -11.21 4.00
C TYR A 33 -2.95 -12.48 4.78
N PHE A 34 -2.07 -12.84 5.72
CA PHE A 34 -2.12 -14.11 6.44
C PHE A 34 -2.88 -14.01 7.77
N SER A 35 -3.79 -14.94 8.01
CA SER A 35 -4.42 -15.19 9.31
C SER A 35 -4.80 -16.68 9.46
N HIS A 36 -5.22 -17.10 10.66
CA HIS A 36 -5.62 -18.48 10.96
C HIS A 36 -7.15 -18.68 10.81
N HIS A 37 -7.80 -17.91 9.94
CA HIS A 37 -9.22 -18.08 9.60
C HIS A 37 -9.36 -18.83 8.29
N LEU A 38 -10.32 -19.76 8.22
CA LEU A 38 -10.58 -20.61 7.06
C LEU A 38 -10.51 -19.85 5.73
N VAL A 39 -11.19 -18.70 5.68
CA VAL A 39 -11.09 -17.74 4.59
C VAL A 39 -10.68 -16.40 5.16
N THR A 40 -9.49 -15.93 4.80
CA THR A 40 -8.99 -14.61 5.17
C THR A 40 -9.07 -13.69 3.95
N ILE A 41 -9.98 -12.72 4.01
CA ILE A 41 -10.12 -11.66 3.00
C ILE A 41 -9.21 -10.50 3.41
N PRO A 42 -8.29 -10.04 2.54
CA PRO A 42 -7.46 -8.87 2.83
C PRO A 42 -8.33 -7.62 3.08
N PRO A 43 -8.08 -6.84 4.16
CA PRO A 43 -8.77 -5.57 4.34
C PRO A 43 -8.46 -4.60 3.21
N VAL A 44 -9.48 -3.88 2.74
CA VAL A 44 -9.39 -2.98 1.58
C VAL A 44 -8.28 -1.93 1.68
N VAL A 45 -7.90 -1.51 2.89
CA VAL A 45 -6.81 -0.55 3.11
C VAL A 45 -5.44 -1.13 2.72
N TRP A 46 -5.24 -2.44 2.91
CA TRP A 46 -4.04 -3.15 2.48
C TRP A 46 -4.03 -3.39 0.98
N THR A 47 -5.17 -3.81 0.42
CA THR A 47 -5.31 -4.01 -1.03
C THR A 47 -5.03 -2.72 -1.79
N ASN A 48 -5.60 -1.59 -1.34
CA ASN A 48 -5.33 -0.28 -1.94
C ASN A 48 -3.84 0.09 -1.87
N ALA A 49 -3.18 -0.11 -0.72
CA ALA A 49 -1.76 0.19 -0.57
C ALA A 49 -0.89 -0.69 -1.49
N ALA A 50 -1.17 -2.00 -1.56
CA ALA A 50 -0.45 -2.92 -2.43
C ALA A 50 -0.62 -2.56 -3.92
N HIS A 51 -1.87 -2.38 -4.37
CA HIS A 51 -2.20 -2.02 -5.76
C HIS A 51 -1.60 -0.68 -6.18
N HIS A 52 -1.62 0.32 -5.28
CA HIS A 52 -0.99 1.61 -5.55
C HIS A 52 0.53 1.50 -5.78
N ASN A 53 1.15 0.45 -5.24
CA ASN A 53 2.57 0.13 -5.42
C ASN A 53 2.83 -0.99 -6.45
N GLY A 54 1.81 -1.48 -7.16
CA GLY A 54 1.95 -2.53 -8.17
C GLY A 54 2.19 -3.94 -7.62
N VAL A 55 1.84 -4.18 -6.36
CA VAL A 55 2.03 -5.46 -5.66
C VAL A 55 0.73 -6.24 -5.61
N LEU A 56 0.79 -7.55 -5.88
CA LEU A 56 -0.38 -8.43 -5.75
C LEU A 56 -0.70 -8.68 -4.27
N MET A 57 -1.97 -8.60 -3.91
CA MET A 57 -2.51 -8.85 -2.59
C MET A 57 -3.28 -10.17 -2.58
N LEU A 58 -2.75 -11.20 -1.93
CA LEU A 58 -3.43 -12.49 -1.81
C LEU A 58 -4.13 -12.63 -0.46
N GLY A 59 -5.33 -13.21 -0.49
CA GLY A 59 -5.96 -13.76 0.70
C GLY A 59 -5.34 -15.09 1.11
N THR A 60 -5.82 -15.65 2.22
CA THR A 60 -5.40 -16.97 2.69
C THR A 60 -6.62 -17.88 2.83
N PHE A 61 -6.57 -19.06 2.22
CA PHE A 61 -7.46 -20.17 2.53
C PHE A 61 -6.66 -21.20 3.31
N ILE A 62 -7.03 -21.43 4.58
CA ILE A 62 -6.26 -22.30 5.48
C ILE A 62 -7.16 -23.28 6.21
N THR A 63 -6.73 -24.52 6.31
CA THR A 63 -7.39 -25.54 7.14
C THR A 63 -6.38 -26.08 8.13
N GLU A 64 -6.73 -26.08 9.41
CA GLU A 64 -5.82 -26.47 10.50
C GLU A 64 -6.57 -27.38 11.48
N TRP A 65 -5.83 -28.32 12.08
CA TRP A 65 -6.32 -29.18 13.16
C TRP A 65 -7.51 -30.08 12.75
N MET A 66 -8.20 -30.66 13.74
CA MET A 66 -9.33 -31.57 13.53
C MET A 66 -10.53 -30.93 12.83
N GLU A 67 -10.72 -29.62 12.99
CA GLU A 67 -11.81 -28.89 12.31
C GLU A 67 -11.48 -28.64 10.83
N GLY A 68 -10.22 -28.32 10.53
CA GLY A 68 -9.71 -28.24 9.17
C GLY A 68 -9.85 -29.56 8.41
N GLU A 69 -9.50 -30.69 9.05
CA GLU A 69 -9.69 -32.02 8.49
C GLU A 69 -11.15 -32.28 8.09
N LYS A 70 -12.09 -32.07 9.01
CA LYS A 70 -13.53 -32.22 8.72
C LYS A 70 -13.99 -31.32 7.59
N THR A 71 -13.49 -30.08 7.56
CA THR A 71 -13.82 -29.10 6.52
C THR A 71 -13.33 -29.58 5.16
N CYS A 72 -12.06 -29.95 5.04
CA CYS A 72 -11.50 -30.52 3.82
C CYS A 72 -12.26 -31.75 3.35
N GLU A 73 -12.50 -32.72 4.24
CA GLU A 73 -13.24 -33.92 3.89
C GLU A 73 -14.66 -33.61 3.42
N SER A 74 -15.33 -32.61 3.99
CA SER A 74 -16.70 -32.26 3.60
C SER A 74 -16.84 -31.81 2.14
N PHE A 75 -15.86 -31.07 1.59
CA PHE A 75 -15.93 -30.58 0.21
C PHE A 75 -15.13 -31.44 -0.78
N LEU A 76 -14.16 -32.24 -0.31
CA LEU A 76 -13.35 -33.12 -1.16
C LEU A 76 -13.91 -34.54 -1.22
N ALA A 77 -14.41 -35.12 -0.12
CA ALA A 77 -14.91 -36.50 -0.13
C ALA A 77 -16.22 -36.62 -0.90
N GLY A 78 -17.01 -35.55 -0.98
CA GLY A 78 -18.26 -35.48 -1.73
C GLY A 78 -18.11 -35.56 -3.25
N GLU A 79 -19.21 -35.29 -3.95
CA GLU A 79 -19.23 -35.22 -5.41
C GLU A 79 -18.37 -34.06 -5.94
N GLU A 80 -17.94 -34.15 -7.20
CA GLU A 80 -17.06 -33.16 -7.83
C GLU A 80 -17.62 -31.74 -7.76
N GLU A 81 -18.94 -31.58 -7.84
CA GLU A 81 -19.64 -30.31 -7.73
C GLU A 81 -19.34 -29.56 -6.42
N ALA A 82 -19.02 -30.28 -5.33
CA ALA A 82 -18.75 -29.67 -4.03
C ALA A 82 -17.45 -28.86 -4.05
N TYR A 83 -16.34 -29.46 -4.48
CA TYR A 83 -15.06 -28.74 -4.54
C TYR A 83 -15.06 -27.67 -5.65
N LEU A 84 -15.77 -27.91 -6.76
CA LEU A 84 -15.95 -26.89 -7.80
C LEU A 84 -16.70 -25.67 -7.27
N ALA A 85 -17.73 -25.86 -6.43
CA ALA A 85 -18.47 -24.77 -5.82
C ALA A 85 -17.60 -23.94 -4.87
N VAL A 86 -16.75 -24.58 -4.06
CA VAL A 86 -15.80 -23.88 -3.18
C VAL A 86 -14.81 -23.05 -4.00
N ALA A 87 -14.22 -23.65 -5.04
CA ALA A 87 -13.27 -22.96 -5.91
C ALA A 87 -13.89 -21.73 -6.61
N LYS A 88 -15.10 -21.87 -7.17
CA LYS A 88 -15.85 -20.74 -7.76
C LYS A 88 -16.13 -19.64 -6.74
N GLN A 89 -16.51 -20.01 -5.52
CA GLN A 89 -16.82 -19.03 -4.49
C GLN A 89 -15.59 -18.26 -4.03
N LEU A 90 -14.43 -18.91 -3.90
CA LEU A 90 -13.17 -18.24 -3.58
C LEU A 90 -12.75 -17.25 -4.68
N ALA A 91 -12.88 -17.64 -5.95
CA ALA A 91 -12.61 -16.74 -7.07
C ALA A 91 -13.59 -15.55 -7.11
N ALA A 92 -14.89 -15.80 -6.86
CA ALA A 92 -15.90 -14.74 -6.79
C ALA A 92 -15.67 -13.77 -5.62
N ILE A 93 -15.16 -14.25 -4.47
CA ILE A 93 -14.78 -13.39 -3.35
C ILE A 93 -13.60 -12.48 -3.74
N ALA A 94 -12.59 -13.02 -4.42
CA ALA A 94 -11.44 -12.25 -4.90
C ALA A 94 -11.87 -11.17 -5.91
N GLU A 95 -12.74 -11.51 -6.86
CA GLU A 95 -13.33 -10.56 -7.82
C GLU A 95 -14.12 -9.46 -7.10
N PHE A 96 -15.01 -9.83 -6.18
CA PHE A 96 -15.91 -8.88 -5.51
C PHE A 96 -15.17 -7.88 -4.63
N TYR A 97 -14.16 -8.32 -3.90
CA TYR A 97 -13.36 -7.45 -3.02
C TYR A 97 -12.10 -6.90 -3.70
N HIS A 98 -11.88 -7.24 -4.98
CA HIS A 98 -10.77 -6.76 -5.81
C HIS A 98 -9.39 -7.04 -5.22
N PHE A 99 -9.13 -8.25 -4.74
CA PHE A 99 -7.78 -8.72 -4.42
C PHE A 99 -7.37 -9.87 -5.34
N ASP A 100 -6.09 -10.22 -5.35
CA ASP A 100 -5.45 -10.85 -6.50
C ASP A 100 -5.35 -12.38 -6.41
N GLY A 101 -6.11 -13.03 -5.53
CA GLY A 101 -6.15 -14.50 -5.40
C GLY A 101 -5.73 -15.01 -4.02
N TRP A 102 -5.13 -16.20 -3.95
CA TRP A 102 -5.10 -17.00 -2.72
C TRP A 102 -3.78 -17.74 -2.47
N LEU A 103 -3.30 -17.69 -1.22
CA LEU A 103 -2.45 -18.75 -0.67
C LEU A 103 -3.36 -19.86 -0.12
N ILE A 104 -3.13 -21.10 -0.56
CA ILE A 104 -3.80 -22.31 -0.06
C ILE A 104 -2.86 -23.03 0.89
N ASN A 105 -3.24 -23.14 2.16
CA ASN A 105 -2.46 -23.79 3.19
C ASN A 105 -3.27 -24.89 3.90
N ILE A 106 -2.96 -26.16 3.65
CA ILE A 106 -3.70 -27.31 4.21
C ILE A 106 -2.86 -27.96 5.31
N GLU A 107 -3.03 -27.53 6.55
CA GLU A 107 -2.25 -27.94 7.73
C GLU A 107 -2.95 -29.04 8.54
N ASN A 108 -3.59 -29.98 7.83
CA ASN A 108 -4.22 -31.18 8.39
C ASN A 108 -4.06 -32.36 7.43
N THR A 109 -4.17 -33.57 7.94
CA THR A 109 -4.18 -34.79 7.10
C THR A 109 -5.45 -34.87 6.25
N LEU A 110 -5.38 -35.60 5.14
CA LEU A 110 -6.52 -35.98 4.29
C LEU A 110 -6.56 -37.49 4.08
N SER A 111 -7.75 -38.02 3.85
CA SER A 111 -7.95 -39.36 3.29
C SER A 111 -7.32 -39.45 1.90
N ALA A 112 -6.93 -40.66 1.50
CA ALA A 112 -6.33 -40.90 0.18
C ALA A 112 -7.25 -40.46 -0.97
N SER A 113 -8.57 -40.61 -0.83
CA SER A 113 -9.56 -40.15 -1.81
C SER A 113 -9.60 -38.62 -1.92
N SER A 114 -9.57 -37.91 -0.79
CA SER A 114 -9.60 -36.45 -0.78
C SER A 114 -8.27 -35.86 -1.27
N ALA A 115 -7.14 -36.50 -0.94
CA ALA A 115 -5.82 -36.13 -1.47
C ALA A 115 -5.74 -36.25 -3.00
N GLN A 116 -6.37 -37.26 -3.59
CA GLN A 116 -6.44 -37.41 -5.06
C GLN A 116 -7.25 -36.30 -5.73
N LYS A 117 -8.25 -35.73 -5.04
CA LYS A 117 -9.11 -34.66 -5.57
C LYS A 117 -8.53 -33.25 -5.36
N MET A 118 -7.62 -33.06 -4.40
CA MET A 118 -7.04 -31.75 -4.10
C MET A 118 -6.36 -31.07 -5.30
N PRO A 119 -5.57 -31.75 -6.16
CA PRO A 119 -5.02 -31.12 -7.37
C PRO A 119 -6.09 -30.62 -8.34
N HIS A 120 -7.23 -31.31 -8.46
CA HIS A 120 -8.34 -30.89 -9.31
C HIS A 120 -9.04 -29.64 -8.75
N PHE A 121 -9.21 -29.57 -7.42
CA PHE A 121 -9.67 -28.36 -6.75
C PHE A 121 -8.75 -27.17 -7.04
N LEU A 122 -7.43 -27.34 -6.89
CA LEU A 122 -6.44 -26.28 -7.17
C LEU A 122 -6.46 -25.84 -8.63
N GLN A 123 -6.51 -26.79 -9.58
CA GLN A 123 -6.60 -26.48 -11.01
C GLN A 123 -7.85 -25.66 -11.33
N HIS A 124 -9.00 -26.05 -10.78
CA HIS A 124 -10.23 -25.33 -11.01
C HIS A 124 -10.23 -23.94 -10.35
N LEU A 125 -9.74 -23.83 -9.12
CA LEU A 125 -9.58 -22.55 -8.44
C LEU A 125 -8.67 -21.61 -9.23
N THR A 126 -7.52 -22.10 -9.70
CA THR A 126 -6.57 -21.33 -10.52
C THR A 126 -7.24 -20.83 -11.80
N ALA A 127 -7.96 -21.71 -12.51
CA ALA A 127 -8.67 -21.33 -13.73
C ALA A 127 -9.78 -20.30 -13.48
N GLU A 128 -10.56 -20.43 -12.40
CA GLU A 128 -11.61 -19.46 -12.04
C GLU A 128 -11.02 -18.11 -11.60
N VAL A 129 -9.91 -18.12 -10.86
CA VAL A 129 -9.18 -16.90 -10.49
C VAL A 129 -8.67 -16.20 -11.74
N HIS A 130 -7.98 -16.88 -12.66
CA HIS A 130 -7.51 -16.26 -13.92
C HIS A 130 -8.65 -15.71 -14.78
N ARG A 131 -9.82 -16.35 -14.73
CA ARG A 131 -11.01 -15.93 -15.48
C ARG A 131 -11.64 -14.66 -14.90
N LEU A 132 -11.74 -14.56 -13.58
CA LEU A 132 -12.44 -13.45 -12.90
C LEU A 132 -11.51 -12.31 -12.48
N VAL A 133 -10.23 -12.60 -12.23
CA VAL A 133 -9.22 -11.68 -11.74
C VAL A 133 -8.01 -11.75 -12.66
N PRO A 134 -7.97 -10.94 -13.74
CA PRO A 134 -6.86 -10.94 -14.69
C PRO A 134 -5.52 -10.66 -14.00
N GLY A 135 -4.57 -11.60 -14.13
CA GLY A 135 -3.27 -11.51 -13.46
C GLY A 135 -3.24 -11.99 -12.00
N GLY A 136 -4.38 -12.45 -11.47
CA GLY A 136 -4.46 -13.06 -10.16
C GLY A 136 -3.70 -14.39 -10.06
N GLN A 137 -3.33 -14.79 -8.85
CA GLN A 137 -2.50 -15.97 -8.58
C GLN A 137 -3.06 -16.86 -7.48
N VAL A 138 -2.82 -18.17 -7.63
CA VAL A 138 -3.05 -19.20 -6.61
C VAL A 138 -1.73 -19.86 -6.25
N LEU A 139 -1.34 -19.76 -4.97
CA LEU A 139 -0.12 -20.34 -4.44
C LEU A 139 -0.44 -21.50 -3.49
N TRP A 140 0.36 -22.56 -3.54
CA TRP A 140 0.24 -23.70 -2.64
C TRP A 140 1.35 -23.71 -1.59
N TYR A 141 1.02 -23.94 -0.32
CA TYR A 141 2.00 -24.15 0.74
C TYR A 141 2.39 -25.63 0.87
N ASP A 142 3.69 -25.90 1.01
CA ASP A 142 4.28 -27.24 1.19
C ASP A 142 3.80 -27.92 2.47
N SER A 143 2.63 -28.53 2.47
CA SER A 143 2.02 -29.16 3.65
C SER A 143 1.79 -30.66 3.48
N ILE A 144 0.70 -31.06 2.83
CA ILE A 144 0.33 -32.47 2.63
C ILE A 144 1.07 -33.07 1.43
N LEU A 145 1.32 -34.37 1.49
CA LEU A 145 1.82 -35.16 0.38
C LEU A 145 0.68 -35.63 -0.52
N LYS A 146 1.01 -36.16 -1.70
CA LYS A 146 0.03 -36.74 -2.64
C LYS A 146 -0.81 -37.90 -2.08
N ASN A 147 -0.40 -38.49 -0.96
CA ASN A 147 -1.16 -39.54 -0.26
C ASN A 147 -2.08 -38.98 0.85
N GLY A 148 -2.04 -37.67 1.13
CA GLY A 148 -2.81 -37.01 2.19
C GLY A 148 -2.11 -36.89 3.55
N GLU A 149 -0.89 -37.44 3.71
CA GLU A 149 -0.10 -37.28 4.93
C GLU A 149 0.37 -35.82 5.06
N LEU A 150 0.11 -35.18 6.21
CA LEU A 150 0.65 -33.87 6.53
C LEU A 150 2.14 -34.00 6.86
N LYS A 151 2.99 -33.58 5.93
CA LYS A 151 4.45 -33.70 6.06
C LYS A 151 5.18 -32.72 5.14
N TRP A 152 5.54 -31.58 5.70
CA TRP A 152 6.34 -30.56 5.03
C TRP A 152 7.67 -31.14 4.52
N GLN A 153 7.94 -31.01 3.23
CA GLN A 153 9.16 -31.54 2.62
C GLN A 153 10.34 -30.57 2.72
N ASN A 154 10.07 -29.27 2.89
CA ASN A 154 11.03 -28.17 2.82
C ASN A 154 11.67 -28.02 1.43
N GLU A 155 11.06 -28.62 0.41
CA GLU A 155 11.52 -28.64 -0.97
C GLU A 155 10.35 -28.96 -1.90
N LEU A 156 10.52 -28.65 -3.18
CA LEU A 156 9.68 -29.21 -4.24
C LEU A 156 10.26 -30.57 -4.67
N ASN A 157 9.48 -31.63 -4.58
CA ASN A 157 9.87 -32.98 -5.00
C ASN A 157 8.67 -33.81 -5.51
N GLU A 158 8.92 -35.06 -5.93
CA GLU A 158 7.90 -35.96 -6.50
C GLU A 158 6.72 -36.32 -5.57
N LEU A 159 6.78 -35.95 -4.29
CA LEU A 159 5.71 -36.19 -3.32
C LEU A 159 4.71 -35.04 -3.26
N ASN A 160 5.12 -33.81 -3.61
CA ASN A 160 4.28 -32.60 -3.57
C ASN A 160 4.18 -31.86 -4.91
N LYS A 161 4.96 -32.23 -5.93
CA LYS A 161 4.95 -31.63 -7.28
C LYS A 161 3.56 -31.58 -7.93
N VAL A 162 2.71 -32.55 -7.63
CA VAL A 162 1.32 -32.59 -8.14
C VAL A 162 0.53 -31.33 -7.81
N TYR A 163 0.81 -30.67 -6.68
CA TYR A 163 0.15 -29.42 -6.29
C TYR A 163 0.76 -28.20 -6.98
N PHE A 164 2.08 -28.19 -7.17
CA PHE A 164 2.76 -27.14 -7.95
C PHE A 164 2.33 -27.12 -9.41
N ASP A 165 2.15 -28.29 -10.02
CA ASP A 165 1.66 -28.42 -11.40
C ASP A 165 0.18 -28.01 -11.53
N ALA A 166 -0.54 -27.89 -10.41
CA ALA A 166 -1.95 -27.55 -10.36
C ALA A 166 -2.25 -26.05 -10.12
N CYS A 167 -1.23 -25.22 -9.85
CA CYS A 167 -1.40 -23.79 -9.52
C CYS A 167 -0.21 -22.93 -9.98
N ASP A 168 -0.27 -21.62 -9.67
CA ASP A 168 0.68 -20.61 -10.18
C ASP A 168 2.02 -20.62 -9.47
N GLY A 169 2.10 -21.10 -8.23
CA GLY A 169 3.36 -21.16 -7.51
C GLY A 169 3.34 -21.99 -6.23
N PHE A 170 4.54 -22.25 -5.72
CA PHE A 170 4.75 -23.15 -4.58
C PHE A 170 5.56 -22.45 -3.49
N PHE A 171 5.00 -22.37 -2.29
CA PHE A 171 5.66 -21.85 -1.10
C PHE A 171 6.21 -23.04 -0.30
N THR A 172 7.53 -23.17 -0.18
CA THR A 172 8.13 -24.25 0.64
C THR A 172 8.06 -23.97 2.14
N ASN A 173 8.00 -25.01 2.96
CA ASN A 173 8.26 -24.86 4.39
C ASN A 173 9.68 -24.34 4.64
N TYR A 174 9.91 -23.75 5.82
CA TYR A 174 11.10 -22.94 6.12
C TYR A 174 12.30 -23.71 6.69
N ASN A 175 12.19 -25.01 7.03
CA ASN A 175 13.29 -25.82 7.59
C ASN A 175 14.17 -26.47 6.50
N TRP A 176 14.39 -25.78 5.38
CA TRP A 176 15.21 -26.31 4.29
C TRP A 176 16.71 -26.23 4.57
N LYS A 177 17.49 -27.04 3.86
CA LYS A 177 18.96 -27.04 3.86
C LYS A 177 19.46 -26.83 2.43
N GLU A 178 20.76 -26.63 2.24
CA GLU A 178 21.34 -26.35 0.92
C GLU A 178 21.01 -27.43 -0.13
N VAL A 179 20.99 -28.71 0.28
CA VAL A 179 20.63 -29.83 -0.60
C VAL A 179 19.20 -29.69 -1.16
N HIS A 180 18.26 -29.23 -0.34
CA HIS A 180 16.86 -29.02 -0.72
C HIS A 180 16.72 -27.90 -1.77
N LEU A 181 17.57 -26.87 -1.73
CA LEU A 181 17.57 -25.80 -2.74
C LEU A 181 17.96 -26.35 -4.12
N LEU A 182 19.00 -27.20 -4.16
CA LEU A 182 19.46 -27.83 -5.40
C LEU A 182 18.39 -28.77 -5.96
N GLN A 183 17.81 -29.62 -5.11
CA GLN A 183 16.74 -30.54 -5.50
C GLN A 183 15.51 -29.79 -6.02
N THR A 184 15.08 -28.75 -5.31
CA THR A 184 13.96 -27.88 -5.72
C THR A 184 14.21 -27.26 -7.09
N ARG A 185 15.41 -26.71 -7.32
CA ARG A 185 15.77 -26.11 -8.61
C ARG A 185 15.67 -27.11 -9.77
N GLU A 186 16.19 -28.32 -9.59
CA GLU A 186 16.13 -29.36 -10.62
C GLU A 186 14.68 -29.77 -10.92
N VAL A 187 13.85 -29.96 -9.89
CA VAL A 187 12.44 -30.36 -10.06
C VAL A 187 11.57 -29.24 -10.65
N ALA A 188 11.81 -27.99 -10.25
CA ALA A 188 11.07 -26.83 -10.75
C ALA A 188 11.36 -26.54 -12.23
N SER A 189 12.56 -26.90 -12.70
CA SER A 189 12.98 -26.75 -14.09
C SER A 189 12.71 -25.32 -14.62
N SER A 190 11.92 -25.16 -15.68
CA SER A 190 11.59 -23.85 -16.27
C SER A 190 10.76 -22.95 -15.35
N ARG A 191 10.12 -23.48 -14.31
CA ARG A 191 9.28 -22.73 -13.36
C ARG A 191 10.00 -22.43 -12.04
N GLN A 192 11.34 -22.38 -12.03
CA GLN A 192 12.12 -22.07 -10.83
C GLN A 192 11.76 -20.74 -10.14
N ALA A 193 11.28 -19.74 -10.90
CA ALA A 193 10.84 -18.45 -10.34
C ALA A 193 9.48 -18.54 -9.62
N ASP A 194 8.71 -19.60 -9.90
CA ASP A 194 7.39 -19.85 -9.30
C ASP A 194 7.50 -20.65 -7.98
N VAL A 195 8.72 -21.01 -7.57
CA VAL A 195 8.98 -21.64 -6.27
C VAL A 195 9.57 -20.62 -5.31
N TYR A 196 8.82 -20.33 -4.26
CA TYR A 196 9.15 -19.39 -3.20
C TYR A 196 9.68 -20.16 -1.99
N MET A 197 11.00 -20.14 -1.81
CA MET A 197 11.64 -20.78 -0.66
C MET A 197 11.29 -20.00 0.61
N GLY A 198 10.62 -20.65 1.55
CA GLY A 198 10.16 -20.05 2.81
C GLY A 198 11.31 -19.68 3.74
N VAL A 199 11.26 -18.49 4.34
CA VAL A 199 12.23 -18.04 5.34
C VAL A 199 11.49 -17.43 6.53
N ASP A 200 11.45 -18.14 7.66
CA ASP A 200 10.78 -17.66 8.87
C ASP A 200 11.65 -16.63 9.61
N VAL A 201 11.21 -15.38 9.62
CA VAL A 201 11.94 -14.29 10.27
C VAL A 201 11.96 -14.45 11.80
N PHE A 202 10.98 -15.15 12.40
CA PHE A 202 11.01 -15.48 13.83
C PHE A 202 11.98 -16.59 14.18
N GLY A 203 12.43 -17.38 13.20
CA GLY A 203 13.36 -18.48 13.41
C GLY A 203 12.77 -19.65 14.20
N ARG A 204 11.51 -20.01 13.95
CA ARG A 204 10.91 -21.20 14.57
C ARG A 204 11.42 -22.45 13.86
N GLY A 205 11.94 -23.41 14.63
CA GLY A 205 12.49 -24.65 14.10
C GLY A 205 13.98 -24.55 13.73
N ASP A 206 14.42 -25.44 12.85
CA ASP A 206 15.84 -25.58 12.46
C ASP A 206 16.13 -24.82 11.15
N VAL A 207 15.94 -23.50 11.19
CA VAL A 207 16.10 -22.60 10.04
C VAL A 207 17.57 -22.19 9.83
N VAL A 208 17.93 -21.86 8.59
CA VAL A 208 19.30 -21.42 8.23
C VAL A 208 19.67 -20.06 8.82
N SER A 209 18.72 -19.14 8.89
CA SER A 209 18.88 -17.81 9.48
C SER A 209 17.52 -17.19 9.79
N SER A 210 17.49 -16.19 10.68
CA SER A 210 16.28 -15.48 11.13
C SER A 210 16.62 -14.04 11.55
N GLY A 211 15.61 -13.24 11.87
CA GLY A 211 15.78 -11.85 12.29
C GLY A 211 16.65 -11.05 11.31
N PHE A 212 17.68 -10.38 11.81
CA PHE A 212 18.61 -9.62 10.97
C PHE A 212 19.65 -10.49 10.21
N ASP A 213 19.79 -11.77 10.55
CA ASP A 213 20.70 -12.69 9.85
C ASP A 213 20.07 -13.29 8.59
N ILE A 214 18.78 -13.00 8.34
CA ILE A 214 17.97 -13.49 7.20
C ILE A 214 18.65 -13.31 5.83
N LYS A 215 19.53 -12.30 5.70
CA LYS A 215 20.32 -12.05 4.49
C LYS A 215 21.03 -13.32 3.99
N LYS A 216 21.52 -14.17 4.90
CA LYS A 216 22.18 -15.43 4.55
C LYS A 216 21.24 -16.36 3.78
N SER A 217 20.02 -16.56 4.27
CA SER A 217 19.02 -17.38 3.57
C SER A 217 18.71 -16.81 2.18
N LEU A 218 18.49 -15.49 2.08
CA LEU A 218 18.21 -14.85 0.77
C LEU A 218 19.36 -15.04 -0.22
N GLN A 219 20.62 -14.90 0.22
CA GLN A 219 21.78 -15.12 -0.64
C GLN A 219 21.80 -16.54 -1.21
N MET A 220 21.67 -17.55 -0.35
CA MET A 220 21.69 -18.96 -0.77
C MET A 220 20.56 -19.28 -1.75
N ILE A 221 19.35 -18.76 -1.52
CA ILE A 221 18.20 -18.98 -2.42
C ILE A 221 18.43 -18.30 -3.77
N ARG A 222 18.90 -17.04 -3.78
CA ARG A 222 19.15 -16.28 -5.00
C ARG A 222 20.27 -16.87 -5.85
N GLU A 223 21.30 -17.44 -5.24
CA GLU A 223 22.38 -18.17 -5.93
C GLU A 223 21.85 -19.36 -6.75
N GLN A 224 20.73 -19.97 -6.32
CA GLN A 224 20.07 -21.04 -7.07
C GLN A 224 19.05 -20.53 -8.11
N GLY A 225 18.80 -19.22 -8.15
CA GLY A 225 17.82 -18.61 -9.06
C GLY A 225 16.36 -18.86 -8.68
N LEU A 226 16.11 -19.23 -7.42
CA LEU A 226 14.77 -19.45 -6.87
C LEU A 226 14.21 -18.13 -6.27
N SER A 227 12.90 -18.10 -6.06
CA SER A 227 12.21 -17.00 -5.39
C SER A 227 12.20 -17.19 -3.87
N VAL A 228 11.92 -16.12 -3.12
CA VAL A 228 11.92 -16.13 -1.65
C VAL A 228 10.53 -15.78 -1.13
N ALA A 229 10.04 -16.55 -0.15
CA ALA A 229 8.90 -16.15 0.67
C ALA A 229 9.39 -15.76 2.07
N ILE A 230 9.31 -14.46 2.40
CA ILE A 230 9.67 -13.96 3.74
C ILE A 230 8.46 -14.17 4.66
N PHE A 231 8.54 -15.18 5.53
CA PHE A 231 7.45 -15.53 6.43
C PHE A 231 7.52 -14.74 7.75
N ALA A 232 6.41 -14.10 8.09
CA ALA A 232 6.25 -13.29 9.31
C ALA A 232 7.27 -12.13 9.48
N PRO A 233 7.47 -11.25 8.48
CA PRO A 233 8.39 -10.10 8.59
C PRO A 233 7.99 -9.08 9.67
N GLY A 234 6.73 -9.08 10.10
CA GLY A 234 6.26 -8.32 11.27
C GLY A 234 6.92 -8.72 12.59
N TRP A 235 7.83 -9.71 12.58
CA TRP A 235 8.88 -9.84 13.58
C TRP A 235 9.52 -8.49 13.96
N VAL A 236 9.80 -7.61 12.99
CA VAL A 236 10.39 -6.29 13.26
C VAL A 236 9.53 -5.51 14.26
N TYR A 237 8.21 -5.53 14.08
CA TYR A 237 7.26 -4.82 14.94
C TYR A 237 6.99 -5.57 16.25
N GLU A 238 6.72 -6.88 16.17
CA GLU A 238 6.27 -7.69 17.31
C GLU A 238 7.41 -8.04 18.27
N HIS A 239 8.62 -8.25 17.75
CA HIS A 239 9.79 -8.63 18.53
C HIS A 239 10.60 -7.42 19.01
N LEU A 240 10.88 -6.45 18.14
CA LEU A 240 11.67 -5.25 18.53
C LEU A 240 10.81 -4.13 19.13
N GLY A 241 9.50 -4.19 18.91
CA GLY A 241 8.52 -3.29 19.50
C GLY A 241 8.20 -2.04 18.66
N PRO A 242 7.07 -1.38 18.97
CA PRO A 242 6.53 -0.28 18.14
C PRO A 242 7.33 1.03 18.21
N ARG A 243 8.06 1.28 19.30
CA ARG A 243 8.67 2.60 19.59
C ARG A 243 9.69 3.06 18.54
N ASP A 244 10.43 2.13 17.95
CA ASP A 244 11.47 2.38 16.95
C ASP A 244 11.20 1.59 15.65
N PHE A 245 9.94 1.24 15.43
CA PHE A 245 9.54 0.35 14.36
C PHE A 245 10.03 0.83 12.99
N LEU A 246 9.80 2.09 12.62
CA LEU A 246 10.19 2.62 11.30
C LEU A 246 11.70 2.49 11.04
N ASN A 247 12.55 2.83 12.03
CA ASN A 247 14.00 2.70 11.87
C ASN A 247 14.44 1.23 11.77
N ASN A 248 13.82 0.34 12.54
CA ASN A 248 14.12 -1.09 12.48
C ASN A 248 13.63 -1.73 11.18
N GLU A 249 12.50 -1.28 10.64
CA GLU A 249 11.94 -1.69 9.36
C GLU A 249 12.86 -1.25 8.21
N ASP A 250 13.27 0.02 8.18
CA ASP A 250 14.26 0.55 7.24
C ASP A 250 15.55 -0.28 7.27
N LYS A 251 16.05 -0.59 8.48
CA LYS A 251 17.25 -1.40 8.67
C LYS A 251 17.04 -2.82 8.12
N PHE A 252 15.92 -3.46 8.43
CA PHE A 252 15.62 -4.82 8.00
C PHE A 252 15.62 -4.92 6.47
N TRP A 253 14.89 -4.04 5.78
CA TRP A 253 14.80 -4.08 4.32
C TRP A 253 16.06 -3.58 3.62
N ALA A 254 16.79 -2.62 4.20
CA ALA A 254 18.08 -2.19 3.66
C ALA A 254 19.10 -3.32 3.61
N LEU A 255 19.09 -4.25 4.57
CA LEU A 255 19.97 -5.43 4.56
C LEU A 255 19.73 -6.34 3.35
N LEU A 256 18.50 -6.37 2.85
CA LEU A 256 18.05 -7.26 1.77
C LEU A 256 18.07 -6.58 0.40
N SER A 257 18.10 -5.24 0.35
CA SER A 257 17.98 -4.43 -0.87
C SER A 257 18.86 -4.87 -2.04
N GLN A 258 20.09 -5.34 -1.80
CA GLN A 258 21.01 -5.81 -2.84
C GLN A 258 20.64 -7.17 -3.46
N LEU A 259 19.76 -7.92 -2.80
CA LEU A 259 19.30 -9.26 -3.18
C LEU A 259 17.87 -9.25 -3.72
N LEU A 260 17.22 -8.09 -3.72
CA LEU A 260 15.84 -7.90 -4.13
C LEU A 260 15.80 -7.00 -5.36
N SER A 261 14.89 -7.32 -6.26
CA SER A 261 14.53 -6.44 -7.37
C SER A 261 13.72 -5.26 -6.84
N ILE A 262 13.84 -4.11 -7.50
CA ILE A 262 13.09 -2.90 -7.15
C ILE A 262 11.96 -2.71 -8.16
N HIS A 263 10.70 -2.65 -7.69
CA HIS A 263 9.55 -2.24 -8.50
C HIS A 263 9.75 -0.81 -9.00
N ARG A 264 9.46 -0.63 -10.29
CA ARG A 264 9.76 0.61 -11.01
C ARG A 264 8.47 1.32 -11.38
N ILE A 265 8.50 2.65 -11.36
CA ILE A 265 7.39 3.49 -11.79
C ILE A 265 7.32 3.45 -13.32
N VAL A 266 6.17 3.05 -13.86
CA VAL A 266 5.99 2.80 -15.31
C VAL A 266 5.14 3.85 -16.03
N SER A 267 4.66 4.86 -15.32
CA SER A 267 3.76 5.87 -15.89
C SER A 267 3.92 7.26 -15.27
N LEU A 268 3.49 8.27 -16.02
CA LEU A 268 3.34 9.66 -15.58
C LEU A 268 1.85 10.07 -15.69
N PRO A 269 1.39 11.05 -14.88
CA PRO A 269 2.14 11.79 -13.86
C PRO A 269 2.50 10.92 -12.65
N PHE A 270 3.71 11.11 -12.12
CA PHE A 270 4.11 10.54 -10.84
C PHE A 270 4.10 11.62 -9.76
N CYS A 271 3.53 11.32 -8.60
CA CYS A 271 3.42 12.23 -7.48
C CYS A 271 3.46 11.48 -6.15
N THR A 272 4.16 12.03 -5.17
CA THR A 272 4.08 11.57 -3.77
C THR A 272 4.37 12.71 -2.81
N SER A 273 3.62 12.76 -1.72
CA SER A 273 3.84 13.59 -0.55
C SER A 273 4.51 12.80 0.59
N PHE A 274 4.91 11.55 0.32
CA PHE A 274 5.52 10.62 1.28
C PHE A 274 4.59 10.25 2.45
N SER A 275 3.28 10.29 2.22
CA SER A 275 2.30 9.87 3.23
C SER A 275 2.37 8.36 3.43
N LEU A 276 2.74 7.91 4.62
CA LEU A 276 2.72 6.49 5.00
C LEU A 276 1.31 5.94 5.27
N GLY A 277 0.27 6.77 5.21
CA GLY A 277 -1.06 6.41 5.71
C GLY A 277 -1.13 6.35 7.25
N VAL A 278 -0.15 6.93 7.95
CA VAL A 278 -0.12 7.06 9.40
C VAL A 278 0.52 8.41 9.78
N GLY A 279 0.06 8.99 10.90
CA GLY A 279 0.68 10.16 11.47
C GLY A 279 0.20 10.47 12.88
N ASN A 280 1.05 11.12 13.68
CA ASN A 280 0.65 11.71 14.97
C ASN A 280 -0.20 12.98 14.80
N ARG A 281 -0.06 13.58 13.62
CA ARG A 281 -0.74 14.79 13.16
C ARG A 281 -1.18 14.55 11.71
N HIS A 282 -2.12 15.36 11.22
CA HIS A 282 -2.44 15.42 9.81
C HIS A 282 -2.14 16.83 9.28
N PHE A 283 -1.61 16.92 8.08
CA PHE A 283 -1.23 18.16 7.43
C PHE A 283 -1.90 18.31 6.06
N SER A 284 -2.18 19.57 5.70
CA SER A 284 -2.65 19.94 4.38
C SER A 284 -1.92 21.21 3.95
N TYR A 285 -1.09 21.11 2.92
CA TYR A 285 -0.24 22.20 2.43
C TYR A 285 0.67 22.79 3.52
N GLY A 286 1.23 21.91 4.36
CA GLY A 286 2.09 22.29 5.49
C GLY A 286 1.34 22.80 6.72
N GLN A 287 0.03 23.04 6.62
CA GLN A 287 -0.80 23.43 7.75
C GLN A 287 -1.29 22.21 8.52
N GLU A 288 -1.14 22.20 9.85
CA GLU A 288 -1.73 21.16 10.70
C GLU A 288 -3.26 21.26 10.67
N THR A 289 -3.93 20.17 10.29
CA THR A 289 -5.40 20.08 10.21
C THR A 289 -6.00 19.17 11.28
N ARG A 290 -5.18 18.30 11.89
CA ARG A 290 -5.61 17.40 12.98
C ARG A 290 -4.46 17.14 13.95
N THR A 291 -4.77 17.22 15.24
CA THR A 291 -3.83 16.97 16.34
C THR A 291 -3.77 15.51 16.79
N GLU A 292 -4.81 14.73 16.51
CA GLU A 292 -4.92 13.36 16.99
C GLU A 292 -4.26 12.35 16.04
N PRO A 293 -3.62 11.29 16.58
CA PRO A 293 -3.07 10.22 15.77
C PRO A 293 -4.12 9.57 14.87
N TRP A 294 -3.66 9.11 13.70
CA TRP A 294 -4.51 8.49 12.70
C TRP A 294 -3.75 7.46 11.88
N TYR A 295 -4.49 6.49 11.36
CA TYR A 295 -4.02 5.40 10.53
C TYR A 295 -5.08 5.07 9.48
N ASN A 296 -4.70 5.10 8.21
CA ASN A 296 -5.47 4.58 7.09
C ASN A 296 -4.52 4.24 5.94
N LEU A 297 -4.25 2.97 5.68
CA LEU A 297 -3.31 2.57 4.60
C LEU A 297 -3.83 2.90 3.20
N SER A 298 -5.13 3.11 2.99
CA SER A 298 -5.62 3.66 1.72
C SER A 298 -5.11 5.09 1.44
N ALA A 299 -4.61 5.79 2.46
CA ALA A 299 -3.96 7.10 2.34
C ALA A 299 -2.44 6.99 2.14
N GLN A 300 -1.90 5.78 2.03
CA GLN A 300 -0.49 5.57 1.77
C GLN A 300 -0.21 5.85 0.29
N GLU A 301 0.77 6.71 0.04
CA GLU A 301 1.25 7.03 -1.31
C GLU A 301 2.49 6.20 -1.65
N ILE A 302 2.97 6.26 -2.90
CA ILE A 302 4.22 5.61 -3.29
C ILE A 302 5.39 6.14 -2.42
N GLN A 303 6.14 5.22 -1.82
CA GLN A 303 7.24 5.54 -0.93
C GLN A 303 8.59 5.51 -1.65
N PRO A 304 9.59 6.28 -1.16
CA PRO A 304 10.92 6.31 -1.75
C PRO A 304 11.73 5.09 -1.33
N ILE A 305 12.90 4.93 -1.96
CA ILE A 305 13.92 4.02 -1.49
C ILE A 305 14.52 4.58 -0.19
N TYR A 306 14.28 3.88 0.91
CA TYR A 306 14.91 4.17 2.19
C TYR A 306 16.29 3.51 2.23
N GLY A 307 17.31 4.31 2.54
CA GLY A 307 18.69 3.85 2.50
C GLY A 307 19.60 4.72 3.34
N SER A 308 20.71 4.13 3.75
CA SER A 308 21.82 4.81 4.40
C SER A 308 23.11 4.40 3.70
N HIS A 309 23.80 5.37 3.12
CA HIS A 309 25.03 5.14 2.37
C HIS A 309 26.16 5.95 2.97
N ARG A 310 27.28 5.29 3.29
CA ARG A 310 28.54 5.95 3.62
C ARG A 310 29.36 6.09 2.34
N ILE A 311 29.83 7.29 2.09
CA ILE A 311 30.78 7.63 1.03
C ILE A 311 32.18 7.70 1.66
N SER A 312 33.23 7.57 0.85
CA SER A 312 34.61 7.77 1.30
C SER A 312 34.80 9.09 2.06
N ASP A 313 35.83 9.16 2.90
CA ASP A 313 36.24 10.38 3.61
C ASP A 313 35.16 10.99 4.55
N ARG A 314 34.44 10.14 5.28
CA ARG A 314 33.41 10.46 6.29
C ARG A 314 32.03 10.88 5.75
N GLY A 315 31.90 11.08 4.44
CA GLY A 315 30.62 11.44 3.83
C GLY A 315 29.54 10.38 4.08
N TRP A 316 28.29 10.82 4.25
CA TRP A 316 27.16 9.90 4.38
C TRP A 316 25.85 10.58 4.01
N VAL A 317 24.88 9.78 3.58
CA VAL A 317 23.52 10.24 3.29
C VAL A 317 22.52 9.19 3.74
N ARG A 318 21.40 9.65 4.30
CA ARG A 318 20.31 8.81 4.76
C ARG A 318 18.97 9.43 4.37
N THR A 319 18.07 8.56 3.93
CA THR A 319 16.66 8.85 3.78
C THR A 319 15.87 8.12 4.88
N ARG A 320 14.98 8.83 5.56
CA ARG A 320 14.09 8.24 6.57
C ARG A 320 12.75 8.96 6.64
N CYS A 321 11.72 8.26 7.08
CA CYS A 321 10.42 8.89 7.33
C CYS A 321 10.48 9.91 8.48
N CYS A 322 9.68 10.96 8.40
CA CYS A 322 9.45 11.91 9.48
C CYS A 322 7.95 12.12 9.75
N LEU A 323 7.50 11.74 10.95
CA LEU A 323 6.12 11.88 11.43
C LEU A 323 5.83 13.22 12.15
N GLN A 324 6.81 14.12 12.26
CA GLN A 324 6.68 15.35 13.04
C GLN A 324 6.03 16.50 12.26
N GLU A 325 6.30 16.58 10.96
CA GLU A 325 5.80 17.63 10.08
C GLU A 325 5.73 17.07 8.66
N ALA A 326 4.68 17.42 7.92
CA ALA A 326 4.46 16.97 6.55
C ALA A 326 3.85 18.10 5.71
N TRP A 327 3.93 17.95 4.38
CA TRP A 327 3.20 18.83 3.48
C TRP A 327 1.74 18.40 3.37
N CYS A 328 1.50 17.12 3.05
CA CYS A 328 0.17 16.52 3.04
C CYS A 328 0.21 15.18 3.79
N GLY A 329 -0.89 14.80 4.44
CA GLY A 329 -0.99 13.54 5.16
C GLY A 329 -0.26 13.58 6.51
N GLY A 330 0.43 12.50 6.86
CA GLY A 330 0.97 12.28 8.21
C GLY A 330 2.49 12.21 8.29
N SER A 331 3.17 12.25 7.14
CA SER A 331 4.60 12.00 7.03
C SER A 331 5.24 12.81 5.90
N SER A 332 6.51 13.09 6.07
CA SER A 332 7.42 13.59 5.03
C SER A 332 8.66 12.72 4.95
N LEU A 333 9.49 12.95 3.93
CA LEU A 333 10.79 12.31 3.81
C LEU A 333 11.88 13.24 4.38
N LEU A 334 12.70 12.74 5.30
CA LEU A 334 13.90 13.43 5.75
C LEU A 334 15.11 12.93 4.99
N LEU A 335 15.87 13.86 4.43
CA LEU A 335 17.16 13.67 3.78
C LEU A 335 18.23 14.34 4.63
N GLU A 336 19.05 13.53 5.29
CA GLU A 336 20.10 13.99 6.21
C GLU A 336 21.44 13.34 5.86
N GLY A 337 22.53 14.03 6.16
CA GLY A 337 23.85 13.54 5.84
C GLY A 337 24.96 14.54 6.06
N ALA A 338 26.14 14.19 5.56
CA ALA A 338 27.29 15.08 5.52
C ALA A 338 28.04 14.94 4.19
N ILE A 339 28.29 16.07 3.53
CA ILE A 339 29.13 16.14 2.33
C ILE A 339 30.60 16.02 2.78
N PRO A 340 31.40 15.10 2.21
CA PRO A 340 32.78 14.91 2.64
C PRO A 340 33.69 16.10 2.25
N PRO A 341 34.79 16.35 2.99
CA PRO A 341 35.80 17.42 2.81
C PRO A 341 36.37 17.70 1.40
N LYS A 342 36.12 16.85 0.41
CA LYS A 342 36.68 16.97 -0.95
C LYS A 342 35.65 16.71 -2.05
N ALA A 343 34.39 16.53 -1.68
CA ALA A 343 33.30 16.40 -2.64
C ALA A 343 32.48 17.69 -2.66
N ASP A 344 32.05 18.07 -3.85
CA ASP A 344 31.15 19.21 -4.04
C ASP A 344 29.70 18.84 -3.75
N HIS A 345 29.36 17.55 -3.81
CA HIS A 345 27.99 17.08 -3.64
C HIS A 345 27.91 15.63 -3.16
N ILE A 346 26.70 15.26 -2.74
CA ILE A 346 26.28 13.90 -2.43
C ILE A 346 24.88 13.68 -3.00
N ALA A 347 24.57 12.46 -3.45
CA ALA A 347 23.28 12.12 -4.02
C ALA A 347 22.58 11.00 -3.23
N ALA A 348 21.25 11.12 -3.10
CA ALA A 348 20.37 10.09 -2.57
C ALA A 348 19.40 9.61 -3.65
N ARG A 349 19.45 8.33 -3.96
CA ARG A 349 18.48 7.67 -4.84
C ARG A 349 17.13 7.60 -4.16
N LEU A 350 16.08 8.08 -4.83
CA LEU A 350 14.72 8.07 -4.28
C LEU A 350 13.79 7.12 -5.04
N PHE A 351 13.79 7.15 -6.37
CA PHE A 351 12.83 6.39 -7.17
C PHE A 351 13.49 5.77 -8.39
N SER A 352 12.92 4.65 -8.86
CA SER A 352 13.31 3.97 -10.09
C SER A 352 12.15 4.01 -11.07
N PHE A 353 12.44 4.20 -12.36
CA PHE A 353 11.46 4.26 -13.44
C PHE A 353 11.69 3.13 -14.44
N GLN A 354 10.61 2.74 -15.12
CA GLN A 354 10.66 1.85 -16.28
C GLN A 354 9.68 2.29 -17.35
N MET A 355 10.04 3.36 -18.06
CA MET A 355 9.22 3.89 -19.13
C MET A 355 10.02 4.70 -20.17
N PRO A 356 9.54 4.80 -21.42
CA PRO A 356 10.06 5.75 -22.39
C PRO A 356 10.08 7.16 -21.80
N ALA A 357 11.18 7.88 -21.98
CA ALA A 357 11.25 9.27 -21.59
C ALA A 357 10.38 10.12 -22.53
N PRO A 358 9.51 10.98 -21.99
CA PRO A 358 8.83 11.97 -22.82
C PRO A 358 9.85 13.02 -23.28
N SER A 359 9.54 13.69 -24.40
CA SER A 359 10.42 14.73 -24.96
C SER A 359 10.78 15.87 -23.98
N ARG A 360 9.88 16.16 -23.05
CA ARG A 360 10.05 17.19 -22.03
C ARG A 360 9.43 16.76 -20.71
N LEU A 361 10.21 16.89 -19.65
CA LEU A 361 9.82 16.63 -18.28
C LEU A 361 9.80 17.90 -17.45
N PHE A 362 8.88 17.93 -16.50
CA PHE A 362 8.81 18.91 -15.43
C PHE A 362 8.92 18.21 -14.08
N LEU A 363 9.77 18.72 -13.21
CA LEU A 363 9.90 18.23 -11.83
C LEU A 363 9.54 19.35 -10.86
N VAL A 364 8.70 19.05 -9.89
CA VAL A 364 8.36 19.99 -8.81
C VAL A 364 8.79 19.38 -7.49
N LEU A 365 9.56 20.14 -6.71
CA LEU A 365 10.00 19.76 -5.37
C LEU A 365 9.42 20.75 -4.36
N ILE A 366 8.72 20.24 -3.36
CA ILE A 366 8.32 20.96 -2.15
C ILE A 366 9.18 20.46 -1.00
N PHE A 367 9.92 21.34 -0.34
CA PHE A 367 10.87 20.99 0.71
C PHE A 367 11.00 22.08 1.75
N LYS A 368 11.47 21.74 2.94
CA LYS A 368 11.74 22.67 4.03
C LYS A 368 13.18 22.47 4.51
N HIS A 369 13.88 23.58 4.70
CA HIS A 369 15.24 23.58 5.20
C HIS A 369 15.24 23.53 6.73
N GLU A 370 16.18 22.78 7.31
CA GLU A 370 16.54 22.93 8.72
C GLU A 370 17.78 23.85 8.85
N SER A 371 18.11 24.26 10.07
CA SER A 371 18.99 25.40 10.44
C SER A 371 20.36 25.45 9.74
N HIS A 372 20.86 24.34 9.19
CA HIS A 372 22.17 24.21 8.57
C HIS A 372 22.18 24.30 7.03
N PHE A 373 21.03 24.53 6.38
CA PHE A 373 20.92 24.47 4.92
C PHE A 373 21.44 25.71 4.15
N HIS A 374 21.84 26.79 4.83
CA HIS A 374 22.20 28.05 4.17
C HIS A 374 23.41 27.93 3.23
N ASP A 375 24.31 26.98 3.48
CA ASP A 375 25.51 26.74 2.68
C ASP A 375 25.36 25.59 1.66
N THR A 376 24.19 24.97 1.58
CA THR A 376 23.91 23.87 0.65
C THR A 376 22.81 24.21 -0.36
N ALA A 377 22.79 23.46 -1.46
CA ALA A 377 21.77 23.54 -2.50
C ALA A 377 21.21 22.13 -2.79
N LEU A 378 19.89 22.04 -2.88
CA LEU A 378 19.17 20.83 -3.29
C LEU A 378 18.78 20.92 -4.77
N ALA A 379 19.07 19.90 -5.55
CA ALA A 379 18.63 19.77 -6.95
C ALA A 379 18.30 18.31 -7.30
N PRO A 380 17.34 18.06 -8.20
CA PRO A 380 17.12 16.73 -8.74
C PRO A 380 18.27 16.31 -9.67
N LEU A 381 18.49 15.01 -9.74
CA LEU A 381 19.39 14.34 -10.67
C LEU A 381 18.60 13.21 -11.33
N LEU A 382 18.44 13.27 -12.65
CA LEU A 382 17.70 12.27 -13.41
C LEU A 382 18.67 11.42 -14.21
N THR A 383 18.47 10.11 -14.18
CA THR A 383 19.30 9.17 -14.95
C THR A 383 18.46 8.52 -16.06
N THR A 384 19.03 8.43 -17.26
CA THR A 384 18.40 7.82 -18.44
C THR A 384 19.27 6.75 -19.08
N ARG A 385 18.66 5.89 -19.89
CA ARG A 385 19.35 4.86 -20.70
C ARG A 385 18.90 4.92 -22.16
N GLU A 386 19.76 4.52 -23.09
CA GLU A 386 19.42 4.49 -24.54
C GLU A 386 18.44 3.37 -24.90
N SER A 387 18.55 2.21 -24.24
CA SER A 387 17.70 1.04 -24.48
C SER A 387 17.39 0.28 -23.19
N TRP A 388 16.23 -0.37 -23.15
CA TRP A 388 15.93 -1.37 -22.12
C TRP A 388 16.61 -2.69 -22.46
N LEU A 389 17.76 -2.96 -21.85
CA LEU A 389 18.23 -4.35 -21.74
C LEU A 389 17.39 -5.06 -20.67
N ARG A 390 16.70 -6.13 -21.05
CA ARG A 390 16.18 -7.10 -20.08
C ARG A 390 17.38 -7.71 -19.36
N PRO A 391 17.45 -7.67 -18.02
CA PRO A 391 18.44 -8.47 -17.31
C PRO A 391 17.97 -9.93 -17.36
N ASP A 392 18.21 -10.63 -18.47
CA ASP A 392 18.05 -12.08 -18.51
C ASP A 392 19.34 -12.77 -18.97
N ARG A 393 19.51 -13.97 -18.40
CA ARG A 393 20.72 -14.78 -18.32
C ARG A 393 21.40 -14.97 -19.68
N GLY A 394 22.67 -14.58 -19.79
CA GLY A 394 23.61 -15.21 -20.73
C GLY A 394 23.99 -14.46 -22.00
N ALA A 395 23.71 -13.16 -22.15
CA ALA A 395 24.21 -12.38 -23.29
C ALA A 395 25.25 -11.33 -22.86
N SER A 396 26.51 -11.58 -23.23
CA SER A 396 27.58 -10.59 -23.21
C SER A 396 27.39 -9.58 -24.34
N THR A 397 26.73 -8.44 -24.09
CA THR A 397 26.72 -7.31 -25.03
C THR A 397 26.60 -5.99 -24.28
N LEU A 398 27.71 -5.26 -24.23
CA LEU A 398 27.87 -3.80 -24.00
C LEU A 398 26.69 -3.11 -23.29
N SER A 399 26.71 -3.09 -21.95
CA SER A 399 25.89 -2.14 -21.20
C SER A 399 26.48 -0.75 -21.41
N GLU A 400 25.85 0.08 -22.24
CA GLU A 400 26.16 1.51 -22.30
C GLU A 400 25.94 2.16 -20.93
N GLU A 401 26.83 3.10 -20.58
CA GLU A 401 26.75 3.78 -19.28
C GLU A 401 25.48 4.65 -19.21
N PRO A 402 24.78 4.64 -18.05
CA PRO A 402 23.61 5.48 -17.87
C PRO A 402 23.98 6.97 -17.95
N THR A 403 23.18 7.75 -18.67
CA THR A 403 23.39 9.20 -18.81
C THR A 403 22.73 9.95 -17.66
N ARG A 404 23.47 10.84 -17.01
CA ARG A 404 22.98 11.67 -15.90
C ARG A 404 22.66 13.07 -16.39
N HIS A 405 21.52 13.57 -15.96
CA HIS A 405 20.98 14.88 -16.32
C HIS A 405 20.72 15.70 -15.07
N THR A 406 21.10 16.97 -15.09
CA THR A 406 20.71 17.95 -14.09
C THR A 406 19.60 18.82 -14.67
N PRO A 407 18.34 18.61 -14.28
CA PRO A 407 17.23 19.44 -14.72
C PRO A 407 17.50 20.93 -14.44
N SER A 408 17.13 21.78 -15.41
CA SER A 408 17.31 23.24 -15.33
C SER A 408 16.26 23.86 -14.43
N LEU A 409 16.68 24.75 -13.51
CA LEU A 409 15.75 25.44 -12.62
C LEU A 409 14.88 26.43 -13.40
N LEU A 410 13.57 26.32 -13.22
CA LEU A 410 12.58 27.23 -13.78
C LEU A 410 12.23 28.34 -12.78
N HIS A 411 12.66 29.56 -13.08
CA HIS A 411 12.23 30.75 -12.33
C HIS A 411 10.80 31.19 -12.67
N ASN A 412 10.39 31.00 -13.92
CA ASN A 412 9.05 31.33 -14.41
C ASN A 412 8.39 30.05 -14.97
N PRO A 413 7.57 29.35 -14.18
CA PRO A 413 6.93 28.12 -14.63
C PRO A 413 5.93 28.40 -15.77
N PRO A 414 5.76 27.47 -16.73
CA PRO A 414 4.72 27.56 -17.76
C PRO A 414 3.33 27.80 -17.15
N PRO A 415 2.37 28.45 -17.84
CA PRO A 415 1.08 28.86 -17.26
C PRO A 415 0.28 27.73 -16.59
N ASP A 416 0.35 26.54 -17.16
CA ASP A 416 -0.28 25.32 -16.65
C ASP A 416 0.37 24.85 -15.35
N LEU A 417 1.71 24.82 -15.31
CA LEU A 417 2.48 24.53 -14.09
C LEU A 417 2.27 25.63 -13.05
N ALA A 418 2.27 26.91 -13.43
CA ALA A 418 1.97 28.01 -12.52
C ALA A 418 0.57 27.88 -11.89
N ARG A 419 -0.42 27.34 -12.61
CA ARG A 419 -1.77 27.10 -12.09
C ARG A 419 -1.80 25.98 -11.06
N LEU A 420 -1.17 24.84 -11.36
CA LEU A 420 -0.96 23.75 -10.41
C LEU A 420 -0.34 24.27 -9.11
N LEU A 421 0.67 25.13 -9.24
CA LEU A 421 1.42 25.66 -8.11
C LEU A 421 0.68 26.76 -7.34
N ARG A 422 -0.22 27.53 -7.98
CA ARG A 422 -1.09 28.50 -7.28
C ARG A 422 -2.04 27.83 -6.30
N GLY A 423 -2.52 26.62 -6.61
CA GLY A 423 -3.31 25.82 -5.66
C GLY A 423 -2.56 25.55 -4.35
N CYS A 424 -1.24 25.43 -4.44
CA CYS A 424 -0.36 25.26 -3.27
C CYS A 424 -0.10 26.57 -2.49
N GLU A 425 -0.08 27.72 -3.17
CA GLU A 425 0.29 29.03 -2.57
C GLU A 425 -0.83 29.66 -1.73
N GLN A 426 -2.10 29.41 -2.07
CA GLN A 426 -3.25 30.04 -1.40
C GLN A 426 -3.37 29.71 0.10
N ARG A 427 -2.63 28.72 0.61
CA ARG A 427 -2.69 28.25 2.01
C ARG A 427 -1.51 28.70 2.89
N GLY A 428 -0.61 29.52 2.34
CA GLY A 428 0.59 29.97 3.04
C GLY A 428 1.66 28.87 3.08
N GLU A 429 2.91 29.21 2.77
CA GLU A 429 3.94 28.18 2.61
C GLU A 429 4.47 27.61 3.93
N HIS A 430 4.07 28.10 5.12
CA HIS A 430 4.46 27.56 6.44
C HIS A 430 5.97 27.20 6.60
N GLY A 431 6.85 27.89 5.87
CA GLY A 431 8.30 27.62 5.84
C GLY A 431 8.76 26.58 4.80
N TRP A 432 7.83 25.92 4.10
CA TRP A 432 8.09 25.14 2.89
C TRP A 432 8.49 26.04 1.73
N GLN A 433 9.33 25.50 0.86
CA GLN A 433 9.80 26.12 -0.35
C GLN A 433 9.49 25.23 -1.53
N LYS A 434 9.39 25.86 -2.69
CA LYS A 434 9.07 25.20 -3.95
C LYS A 434 10.16 25.48 -4.97
N ARG A 435 10.54 24.44 -5.71
CA ARG A 435 11.39 24.58 -6.91
C ARG A 435 10.81 23.77 -8.05
N CYS A 436 10.86 24.37 -9.24
CA CYS A 436 10.41 23.75 -10.48
C CYS A 436 11.60 23.58 -11.39
N TYR A 437 11.65 22.47 -12.09
CA TYR A 437 12.72 22.17 -13.02
C TYR A 437 12.15 21.64 -14.33
N GLU A 438 12.92 21.81 -15.39
CA GLU A 438 12.64 21.20 -16.68
C GLU A 438 13.84 20.44 -17.22
N LEU A 439 13.54 19.44 -18.05
CA LEU A 439 14.54 18.68 -18.76
C LEU A 439 13.97 18.25 -20.11
N ASP A 440 14.70 18.57 -21.18
CA ASP A 440 14.42 18.04 -22.51
C ASP A 440 15.19 16.73 -22.69
N LEU A 441 14.51 15.71 -23.22
CA LEU A 441 15.03 14.37 -23.42
C LEU A 441 14.71 13.90 -24.84
N GLN A 442 15.58 13.05 -25.40
CA GLN A 442 15.40 12.51 -26.74
C GLN A 442 15.81 11.05 -26.77
N ASN A 443 14.95 10.19 -27.31
CA ASN A 443 15.23 8.78 -27.62
C ASN A 443 15.88 8.00 -26.46
N CYS A 444 15.36 8.16 -25.25
CA CYS A 444 15.88 7.47 -24.07
C CYS A 444 14.75 6.96 -23.17
N PHE A 445 15.15 6.27 -22.11
CA PHE A 445 14.29 5.69 -21.10
C PHE A 445 14.61 6.25 -19.74
N LEU A 446 13.59 6.55 -18.93
CA LEU A 446 13.77 6.99 -17.56
C LEU A 446 14.16 5.81 -16.69
N ASP A 447 15.23 5.98 -15.90
CA ASP A 447 15.78 4.93 -15.05
C ASP A 447 15.69 5.29 -13.56
N GLU A 448 16.13 6.49 -13.18
CA GLU A 448 16.26 6.87 -11.77
C GLU A 448 16.01 8.36 -11.52
N LEU A 449 15.34 8.67 -10.41
CA LEU A 449 15.33 9.99 -9.80
C LEU A 449 16.10 9.97 -8.48
N SER A 450 17.14 10.78 -8.43
CA SER A 450 17.96 11.06 -7.27
C SER A 450 17.82 12.53 -6.86
N LEU A 451 18.12 12.84 -5.59
CA LEU A 451 18.33 14.22 -5.14
C LEU A 451 19.79 14.43 -4.77
N THR A 452 20.36 15.52 -5.28
CA THR A 452 21.72 15.94 -5.00
C THR A 452 21.70 17.09 -4.00
N VAL A 453 22.53 16.98 -2.97
CA VAL A 453 22.86 18.08 -2.05
C VAL A 453 24.29 18.51 -2.35
N SER A 454 24.46 19.76 -2.79
CA SER A 454 25.75 20.33 -3.14
C SER A 454 26.12 21.50 -2.24
N ARG A 455 27.43 21.76 -2.11
CA ARG A 455 27.95 22.96 -1.44
C ARG A 455 27.69 24.17 -2.32
N ARG A 456 27.32 25.31 -1.72
CA ARG A 456 27.28 26.61 -2.42
C ARG A 456 28.64 27.27 -2.52
N ARG A 457 29.55 26.93 -1.59
CA ARG A 457 30.91 27.44 -1.53
C ARG A 457 31.89 26.28 -1.44
N PRO A 458 33.01 26.31 -2.18
CA PRO A 458 34.08 25.34 -2.00
C PRO A 458 34.55 25.35 -0.54
N GLY A 459 34.78 24.18 0.03
CA GLY A 459 35.24 24.05 1.40
C GLY A 459 35.90 22.70 1.62
N GLN A 460 36.89 22.67 2.52
CA GLN A 460 37.65 21.46 2.87
C GLN A 460 37.15 20.78 4.16
N GLU A 461 35.99 21.19 4.66
CA GLU A 461 35.41 20.64 5.88
C GLU A 461 34.18 19.79 5.57
N GLU A 462 33.89 18.83 6.43
CA GLU A 462 32.65 18.08 6.37
C GLU A 462 31.46 19.04 6.53
N MET A 463 30.46 18.93 5.66
CA MET A 463 29.30 19.83 5.68
C MET A 463 28.03 19.04 5.95
N PRO A 464 27.50 19.07 7.20
CA PRO A 464 26.26 18.42 7.52
C PRO A 464 25.08 19.13 6.84
N PHE A 465 24.05 18.37 6.50
CA PHE A 465 22.82 18.90 5.96
C PHE A 465 21.62 18.09 6.47
N THR A 466 20.49 18.78 6.59
CA THR A 466 19.19 18.18 6.85
C THR A 466 18.15 18.92 6.03
N CYS A 467 17.39 18.19 5.23
CA CYS A 467 16.32 18.70 4.40
C CYS A 467 15.10 17.82 4.54
N ARG A 468 13.93 18.44 4.64
CA ARG A 468 12.65 17.75 4.67
C ARG A 468 11.98 17.89 3.32
N LEU A 469 11.53 16.80 2.73
CA LEU A 469 10.85 16.77 1.43
C LEU A 469 9.38 16.48 1.70
N GLY A 470 8.54 17.40 1.26
CA GLY A 470 7.11 17.36 1.50
C GLY A 470 6.33 16.83 0.30
N LYS A 471 6.83 17.08 -0.93
CA LYS A 471 6.18 16.60 -2.14
C LYS A 471 7.11 16.59 -3.34
N ILE A 472 6.94 15.59 -4.21
CA ILE A 472 7.59 15.49 -5.52
C ILE A 472 6.52 15.25 -6.58
N TRP A 473 6.61 15.98 -7.70
CA TRP A 473 5.94 15.63 -8.94
C TRP A 473 6.97 15.41 -10.04
N VAL A 474 6.71 14.42 -10.89
CA VAL A 474 7.35 14.21 -12.19
C VAL A 474 6.24 14.18 -13.23
N LEU A 475 6.29 15.10 -14.18
CA LEU A 475 5.21 15.37 -15.13
C LEU A 475 5.78 15.45 -16.54
N ASP A 476 5.03 14.98 -17.53
CA ASP A 476 5.25 15.33 -18.93
C ASP A 476 4.31 16.46 -19.37
N ALA A 477 4.51 16.96 -20.58
CA ALA A 477 3.66 18.03 -21.13
C ALA A 477 2.18 17.63 -21.27
N ALA A 478 1.87 16.34 -21.49
CA ALA A 478 0.49 15.87 -21.65
C ALA A 478 -0.24 15.80 -20.31
N SER A 479 0.43 15.26 -19.31
CA SER A 479 0.04 15.21 -17.90
C SER A 479 -0.21 16.61 -17.37
N LEU A 480 0.70 17.54 -17.66
CA LEU A 480 0.55 18.93 -17.24
C LEU A 480 -0.71 19.58 -17.84
N ARG A 481 -0.98 19.35 -19.14
CA ARG A 481 -2.22 19.81 -19.77
C ARG A 481 -3.45 19.14 -19.16
N SER A 482 -3.41 17.83 -18.89
CA SER A 482 -4.53 17.10 -18.28
C SER A 482 -4.84 17.55 -16.85
N LEU A 483 -3.83 17.91 -16.07
CA LEU A 483 -4.01 18.49 -14.72
C LEU A 483 -4.51 19.94 -14.81
N SER A 484 -4.10 20.68 -15.85
CA SER A 484 -4.37 22.11 -15.96
C SER A 484 -5.65 22.45 -16.69
N THR A 485 -6.16 21.55 -17.54
CA THR A 485 -7.51 21.66 -18.07
C THR A 485 -8.45 21.67 -16.88
N PRO A 486 -9.16 22.79 -16.61
CA PRO A 486 -10.27 22.73 -15.70
C PRO A 486 -11.22 21.78 -16.40
N ASN A 487 -11.28 20.54 -15.95
CA ASN A 487 -12.33 19.67 -16.40
C ASN A 487 -13.60 20.36 -15.92
N ALA A 488 -14.23 21.08 -16.84
CA ALA A 488 -15.65 21.25 -16.83
C ALA A 488 -16.22 19.88 -16.44
N THR A 489 -16.98 19.84 -15.36
CA THR A 489 -18.04 18.86 -15.19
C THR A 489 -17.59 17.38 -15.23
N SER A 490 -16.82 16.92 -14.25
CA SER A 490 -17.23 15.64 -13.66
C SER A 490 -18.09 15.97 -12.47
N SER A 491 -19.36 16.29 -12.73
CA SER A 491 -20.35 16.28 -11.69
C SER A 491 -20.26 14.90 -11.04
N MET A 492 -20.01 14.88 -9.73
CA MET A 492 -20.12 13.66 -8.96
C MET A 492 -21.47 13.02 -9.31
N LEU A 493 -21.44 11.75 -9.71
CA LEU A 493 -22.64 11.00 -10.04
C LEU A 493 -23.51 10.85 -8.77
N PRO A 494 -24.81 10.51 -8.90
CA PRO A 494 -25.73 10.54 -7.77
C PRO A 494 -25.17 9.83 -6.55
N MET A 495 -25.24 10.51 -5.41
CA MET A 495 -24.98 9.91 -4.12
C MET A 495 -26.20 9.09 -3.70
N ASP A 496 -25.95 7.96 -3.06
CA ASP A 496 -26.98 7.12 -2.45
C ASP A 496 -26.61 6.78 -1.00
N ALA A 497 -27.60 6.34 -0.24
CA ALA A 497 -27.42 5.88 1.11
C ALA A 497 -28.16 4.57 1.41
N SER A 498 -27.45 3.66 2.06
CA SER A 498 -27.95 2.36 2.49
C SER A 498 -27.75 2.16 3.99
N HIS A 499 -28.33 1.08 4.52
CA HIS A 499 -28.18 0.67 5.92
C HIS A 499 -28.45 1.81 6.92
N VAL A 500 -29.53 2.56 6.68
CA VAL A 500 -29.96 3.69 7.50
C VAL A 500 -30.61 3.16 8.78
N HIS A 501 -30.00 3.44 9.92
CA HIS A 501 -30.45 3.02 11.24
C HIS A 501 -30.49 4.23 12.17
N TRP A 502 -31.66 4.47 12.76
CA TRP A 502 -31.85 5.54 13.74
C TRP A 502 -31.69 4.98 15.14
N HIS A 503 -31.07 5.73 16.03
CA HIS A 503 -30.88 5.37 17.42
C HIS A 503 -31.41 6.47 18.31
N ARG A 504 -32.15 6.10 19.36
CA ARG A 504 -32.66 7.03 20.37
C ARG A 504 -32.27 6.54 21.78
N PRO A 505 -31.07 6.90 22.27
CA PRO A 505 -30.60 6.48 23.59
C PRO A 505 -31.42 7.08 24.74
N SER A 506 -31.98 8.28 24.53
CA SER A 506 -32.84 8.99 25.48
C SER A 506 -33.86 9.85 24.74
N ALA A 507 -34.84 10.40 25.46
CA ALA A 507 -35.86 11.29 24.88
C ALA A 507 -35.27 12.54 24.18
N GLU A 508 -34.07 12.97 24.59
CA GLU A 508 -33.40 14.17 24.09
C GLU A 508 -32.29 13.87 23.06
N GLN A 509 -31.96 12.60 22.84
CA GLN A 509 -30.88 12.21 21.94
C GLN A 509 -31.40 11.38 20.77
N LEU A 510 -31.13 11.87 19.56
CA LEU A 510 -31.37 11.14 18.32
C LEU A 510 -30.07 11.08 17.55
N SER A 511 -29.76 9.92 16.98
CA SER A 511 -28.63 9.76 16.07
C SER A 511 -28.97 8.86 14.91
N VAL A 512 -28.16 8.94 13.84
CA VAL A 512 -28.31 8.13 12.65
C VAL A 512 -26.99 7.48 12.26
N SER A 513 -27.06 6.22 11.88
CA SER A 513 -25.98 5.49 11.20
C SER A 513 -26.43 5.16 9.79
N LEU A 514 -25.59 5.39 8.79
CA LEU A 514 -25.89 5.08 7.40
C LEU A 514 -24.59 4.91 6.60
N THR A 515 -24.68 4.25 5.45
CA THR A 515 -23.55 4.10 4.53
C THR A 515 -23.81 4.97 3.32
N LEU A 516 -22.97 5.98 3.10
CA LEU A 516 -22.96 6.80 1.90
C LEU A 516 -22.18 6.07 0.81
N SER A 517 -22.67 6.14 -0.42
CA SER A 517 -21.96 5.66 -1.61
C SER A 517 -22.13 6.65 -2.75
N TRP A 518 -21.16 6.66 -3.66
CA TRP A 518 -21.19 7.52 -4.83
C TRP A 518 -20.36 6.95 -5.97
N THR A 519 -20.36 7.62 -7.11
CA THR A 519 -19.45 7.31 -8.21
C THR A 519 -18.68 8.55 -8.59
N TYR A 520 -17.38 8.38 -8.75
CA TYR A 520 -16.46 9.43 -9.18
C TYR A 520 -15.44 8.84 -10.15
N PRO A 521 -15.00 9.57 -11.18
CA PRO A 521 -14.02 9.04 -12.11
C PRO A 521 -12.73 8.62 -11.39
N PRO A 522 -12.22 7.39 -11.65
CA PRO A 522 -10.97 6.92 -11.07
C PRO A 522 -9.81 7.90 -11.32
N SER A 523 -8.86 7.93 -10.39
CA SER A 523 -7.61 8.70 -10.51
C SER A 523 -7.78 10.22 -10.64
N ARG A 524 -8.98 10.78 -10.42
CA ARG A 524 -9.22 12.24 -10.42
C ARG A 524 -9.23 12.88 -9.03
N ALA A 525 -9.27 12.08 -7.98
CA ALA A 525 -9.18 12.54 -6.60
C ALA A 525 -8.29 11.59 -5.79
N THR A 526 -7.54 12.15 -4.85
CA THR A 526 -6.70 11.39 -3.90
C THR A 526 -7.54 10.83 -2.75
N CYS A 527 -8.57 11.57 -2.35
CA CYS A 527 -9.53 11.19 -1.32
C CYS A 527 -10.80 12.05 -1.46
N PHE A 528 -11.76 11.81 -0.58
CA PHE A 528 -12.99 12.57 -0.48
C PHE A 528 -13.21 13.04 0.97
N ARG A 529 -13.45 14.32 1.18
CA ARG A 529 -13.84 14.84 2.50
C ARG A 529 -15.36 14.79 2.62
N VAL A 530 -15.82 14.04 3.61
CA VAL A 530 -17.25 13.83 3.87
C VAL A 530 -17.67 14.79 4.97
N HIS A 531 -18.67 15.61 4.69
CA HIS A 531 -19.19 16.62 5.61
C HIS A 531 -20.68 16.40 5.87
N HIS A 532 -21.18 17.00 6.95
CA HIS A 532 -22.61 17.05 7.25
C HIS A 532 -23.08 18.43 7.72
N ARG A 533 -24.40 18.65 7.62
CA ARG A 533 -25.12 19.84 8.12
C ARG A 533 -26.48 19.38 8.64
N SER A 534 -26.92 19.82 9.82
CA SER A 534 -28.19 19.38 10.41
C SER A 534 -28.93 20.52 11.11
N GLY A 535 -30.26 20.61 10.95
CA GLY A 535 -31.09 21.63 11.61
C GLY A 535 -32.59 21.52 11.35
N SER A 536 -33.41 22.15 12.19
CA SER A 536 -34.87 22.27 12.00
C SER A 536 -35.24 23.14 10.79
N CYS A 537 -34.39 24.11 10.47
CA CYS A 537 -34.43 24.94 9.26
C CYS A 537 -32.98 25.21 8.83
N VAL A 538 -32.32 24.26 8.16
CA VAL A 538 -30.97 24.50 7.60
C VAL A 538 -31.07 25.68 6.63
N ARG A 539 -30.58 26.85 7.04
CA ARG A 539 -30.28 27.96 6.13
C ARG A 539 -28.94 27.64 5.49
N ASP A 540 -28.77 27.93 4.20
CA ASP A 540 -27.52 27.66 3.46
C ASP A 540 -26.27 28.35 4.06
N SER A 541 -26.43 29.18 5.10
CA SER A 541 -25.40 30.00 5.76
C SER A 541 -24.52 29.29 6.80
N GLU A 542 -24.90 28.13 7.36
CA GLU A 542 -24.04 27.45 8.36
C GLU A 542 -22.96 26.58 7.70
N PRO A 543 -21.66 26.76 8.00
CA PRO A 543 -20.60 26.01 7.32
C PRO A 543 -20.71 24.50 7.60
N PRO A 544 -20.50 23.64 6.59
CA PRO A 544 -20.56 22.19 6.79
C PRO A 544 -19.44 21.69 7.71
N LEU A 545 -19.76 20.70 8.54
CA LEU A 545 -18.82 20.10 9.49
C LEU A 545 -18.21 18.83 8.90
N LEU A 546 -16.88 18.70 8.98
CA LEU A 546 -16.16 17.53 8.49
C LEU A 546 -16.43 16.32 9.40
N LEU A 547 -16.93 15.23 8.80
CA LEU A 547 -17.04 13.93 9.45
C LEU A 547 -15.73 13.15 9.36
N GLY A 548 -15.06 13.21 8.22
CA GLY A 548 -13.81 12.49 7.98
C GLY A 548 -13.49 12.37 6.50
N GLU A 549 -12.47 11.56 6.19
CA GLU A 549 -11.98 11.34 4.83
C GLU A 549 -12.28 9.91 4.38
N ALA A 550 -12.63 9.76 3.10
CA ALA A 550 -12.82 8.49 2.42
C ALA A 550 -11.76 8.34 1.33
N HIS A 551 -11.16 7.17 1.23
CA HIS A 551 -10.23 6.81 0.15
C HIS A 551 -10.85 5.83 -0.86
N THR A 552 -12.17 5.68 -0.77
CA THR A 552 -13.02 4.96 -1.72
C THR A 552 -14.32 5.75 -1.88
N CYS A 553 -15.15 5.39 -2.85
CA CYS A 553 -16.45 6.02 -3.06
C CYS A 553 -17.55 5.50 -2.10
N LEU A 554 -17.18 5.28 -0.83
CA LEU A 554 -18.02 4.74 0.22
C LEU A 554 -17.59 5.28 1.59
N TYR A 555 -18.55 5.61 2.45
CA TYR A 555 -18.28 6.13 3.79
C TYR A 555 -19.37 5.71 4.79
N ARG A 556 -19.00 5.08 5.92
CA ARG A 556 -19.93 4.72 6.98
C ARG A 556 -20.02 5.87 7.99
N VAL A 557 -21.21 6.46 8.07
CA VAL A 557 -21.58 7.38 9.15
C VAL A 557 -22.08 6.54 10.33
N THR A 558 -21.50 6.74 11.51
CA THR A 558 -21.85 5.98 12.72
C THR A 558 -22.37 6.92 13.80
N GLN A 559 -23.61 6.68 14.25
CA GLN A 559 -24.23 7.38 15.38
C GLN A 559 -24.09 8.91 15.32
N LEU A 560 -24.25 9.49 14.14
CA LEU A 560 -24.21 10.94 13.97
C LEU A 560 -25.37 11.57 14.73
N ALA A 561 -25.06 12.37 15.74
CA ALA A 561 -26.07 13.10 16.51
C ALA A 561 -26.81 14.08 15.61
N VAL A 562 -28.14 14.09 15.72
CA VAL A 562 -29.01 14.95 14.92
C VAL A 562 -30.13 15.54 15.79
N PRO A 563 -30.69 16.72 15.41
CA PRO A 563 -31.78 17.32 16.17
C PRO A 563 -33.00 16.42 16.29
N ASN A 564 -33.68 16.47 17.44
CA ASN A 564 -35.00 15.87 17.58
C ASN A 564 -36.04 16.72 16.83
N PRO A 565 -36.89 16.09 15.99
CA PRO A 565 -37.97 16.81 15.34
C PRO A 565 -39.00 17.26 16.38
N GLN A 566 -39.39 18.54 16.33
CA GLN A 566 -40.48 19.06 17.16
C GLN A 566 -41.83 18.59 16.59
N THR A 567 -42.86 18.49 17.43
CA THR A 567 -44.21 18.09 17.02
C THR A 567 -44.67 18.89 15.80
N LEU A 568 -45.02 18.19 14.69
CA LEU A 568 -45.44 18.76 13.40
C LEU A 568 -44.35 19.46 12.56
N SER A 569 -43.07 19.31 12.90
CA SER A 569 -41.93 19.83 12.13
C SER A 569 -41.05 18.71 11.56
N SER A 570 -40.42 18.96 10.41
CA SER A 570 -39.39 18.07 9.84
C SER A 570 -38.02 18.69 10.01
N CYS A 571 -37.03 17.86 10.32
CA CYS A 571 -35.62 18.25 10.32
C CYS A 571 -34.98 17.88 8.98
N ARG A 572 -33.92 18.62 8.62
CA ARG A 572 -33.12 18.37 7.43
C ARG A 572 -31.70 18.02 7.83
N LEU A 573 -31.19 16.94 7.25
CA LEU A 573 -29.81 16.48 7.37
C LEU A 573 -29.21 16.42 5.96
N GLU A 574 -28.12 17.13 5.75
CA GLU A 574 -27.42 17.19 4.47
C GLU A 574 -26.04 16.55 4.63
N PHE A 575 -25.68 15.68 3.69
CA PHE A 575 -24.33 15.16 3.52
C PHE A 575 -23.71 15.76 2.27
N LEU A 576 -22.46 16.19 2.40
CA LEU A 576 -21.68 16.74 1.30
C LEU A 576 -20.38 15.96 1.14
N VAL A 577 -19.99 15.69 -0.10
CA VAL A 577 -18.74 15.01 -0.40
C VAL A 577 -17.90 15.88 -1.32
N GLU A 578 -16.78 16.36 -0.77
CA GLU A 578 -15.77 17.14 -1.47
C GLU A 578 -14.71 16.18 -2.04
N PRO A 579 -14.61 16.01 -3.37
CA PRO A 579 -13.45 15.36 -3.97
C PRO A 579 -12.19 16.23 -3.78
N VAL A 580 -11.07 15.61 -3.37
CA VAL A 580 -9.76 16.27 -3.23
C VAL A 580 -8.91 15.98 -4.46
N PRO A 581 -8.71 16.96 -5.37
CA PRO A 581 -7.98 16.74 -6.62
C PRO A 581 -6.48 16.47 -6.44
N ASN A 582 -5.89 15.68 -7.34
CA ASN A 582 -4.46 15.35 -7.32
C ASN A 582 -3.54 16.57 -7.54
N ASP A 583 -4.05 17.57 -8.26
CA ASP A 583 -3.37 18.82 -8.57
C ASP A 583 -3.46 19.85 -7.42
N GLY A 584 -4.20 19.52 -6.36
CA GLY A 584 -4.43 20.41 -5.23
C GLY A 584 -5.35 21.59 -5.52
N SER A 585 -6.06 21.59 -6.66
CA SER A 585 -7.07 22.58 -6.97
C SER A 585 -8.28 22.47 -6.03
N HIS A 586 -9.02 23.57 -5.88
CA HIS A 586 -10.26 23.58 -5.14
C HIS A 586 -11.44 23.35 -6.08
N ILE A 587 -12.34 22.44 -5.70
CA ILE A 587 -13.59 22.22 -6.40
C ILE A 587 -14.66 23.10 -5.75
N ASP A 588 -15.31 23.94 -6.55
CA ASP A 588 -16.43 24.80 -6.10
C ASP A 588 -17.43 23.96 -5.27
N PRO A 589 -17.85 24.43 -4.07
CA PRO A 589 -18.82 23.71 -3.24
C PRO A 589 -20.14 23.37 -3.95
N ALA A 590 -20.52 24.11 -4.99
CA ALA A 590 -21.68 23.80 -5.83
C ALA A 590 -21.54 22.48 -6.62
N MET A 591 -20.31 21.98 -6.77
CA MET A 591 -19.98 20.74 -7.49
C MET A 591 -19.73 19.56 -6.56
N TRP A 592 -19.81 19.75 -5.24
CA TRP A 592 -19.69 18.66 -4.28
C TRP A 592 -20.89 17.72 -4.40
N GLY A 593 -20.66 16.43 -4.14
CA GLY A 593 -21.76 15.49 -4.02
C GLY A 593 -22.67 15.93 -2.88
N LYS A 594 -23.98 15.82 -3.08
CA LYS A 594 -24.98 16.27 -2.11
C LYS A 594 -26.10 15.24 -1.95
N LEU A 595 -26.36 14.84 -0.71
CA LEU A 595 -27.50 13.99 -0.34
C LEU A 595 -28.27 14.64 0.81
N ILE A 596 -29.60 14.72 0.67
CA ILE A 596 -30.47 15.36 1.67
C ILE A 596 -31.45 14.34 2.22
N PHE A 597 -31.48 14.23 3.54
CA PHE A 597 -32.51 13.54 4.30
C PHE A 597 -33.47 14.55 4.92
N VAL A 598 -34.76 14.28 4.80
CA VAL A 598 -35.82 14.97 5.55
C VAL A 598 -36.47 13.95 6.46
N TYR A 599 -36.51 14.23 7.77
CA TYR A 599 -37.04 13.30 8.76
C TYR A 599 -37.93 14.01 9.79
N SER A 600 -39.02 13.36 10.18
CA SER A 600 -40.01 13.90 11.13
C SER A 600 -40.39 12.90 12.22
N ASN A 601 -40.43 11.60 11.88
CA ASN A 601 -40.59 10.51 12.84
C ASN A 601 -39.77 9.28 12.38
N PRO A 602 -38.46 9.24 12.64
CA PRO A 602 -37.61 8.16 12.16
C PRO A 602 -38.03 6.81 12.78
N LYS A 603 -38.17 5.78 11.93
CA LYS A 603 -38.45 4.41 12.38
C LYS A 603 -37.26 3.90 13.19
N LEU A 604 -37.47 3.73 14.49
CA LEU A 604 -36.50 3.10 15.38
C LEU A 604 -36.48 1.58 15.14
N PRO A 605 -35.35 0.90 15.38
CA PRO A 605 -35.30 -0.56 15.42
C PRO A 605 -36.39 -1.06 16.37
N GLU A 606 -37.15 -2.08 15.95
CA GLU A 606 -38.04 -2.78 16.87
C GLU A 606 -37.19 -3.37 17.99
N ASP A 607 -37.56 -3.15 19.25
CA ASP A 607 -36.91 -3.78 20.39
C ASP A 607 -37.01 -5.30 20.19
N THR A 608 -35.92 -5.94 19.75
CA THR A 608 -35.75 -7.39 19.91
C THR A 608 -35.56 -7.65 21.39
N ALA A 609 -36.68 -7.70 22.11
CA ALA A 609 -36.74 -8.15 23.48
C ALA A 609 -36.32 -9.63 23.54
N THR A 610 -35.38 -9.92 24.45
CA THR A 610 -35.05 -11.23 25.02
C THR A 610 -34.50 -12.31 24.07
N LEU A 611 -33.19 -12.26 23.79
CA LEU A 611 -32.39 -13.49 23.68
C LEU A 611 -31.85 -13.81 25.08
N SER A 612 -32.30 -14.93 25.63
CA SER A 612 -31.87 -15.50 26.90
C SER A 612 -30.34 -15.60 26.99
N PRO A 613 -29.72 -15.39 28.16
CA PRO A 613 -28.29 -15.58 28.31
C PRO A 613 -27.95 -17.06 28.11
N HIS A 614 -27.07 -17.36 27.15
CA HIS A 614 -26.42 -18.65 27.07
C HIS A 614 -25.67 -18.93 28.39
N PRO A 615 -25.65 -20.19 28.88
CA PRO A 615 -24.98 -20.54 30.12
C PRO A 615 -23.47 -20.33 29.97
N GLN A 616 -22.84 -19.74 30.99
CA GLN A 616 -21.38 -19.70 31.09
C GLN A 616 -20.81 -21.13 31.09
N PRO A 617 -19.64 -21.36 30.45
CA PRO A 617 -18.88 -22.57 30.71
C PRO A 617 -18.32 -22.48 32.15
N GLY A 618 -18.67 -23.47 32.96
CA GLY A 618 -18.02 -23.73 34.25
C GLY A 618 -16.57 -24.20 34.10
N PRO A 619 -15.84 -24.34 35.21
CA PRO A 619 -14.38 -24.32 35.30
C PRO A 619 -13.65 -25.41 34.49
#